data_AF-A0A7Z9YAE9-F1
#
_entry.id   AF-A0A7Z9YAE9-F1
#
_cell.length_a   1.000
_cell.length_b   1.000
_cell.length_c   1.000
_cell.angle_alpha   90.00
_cell.angle_beta   90.00
_cell.angle_gamma   90.00
#
_symmetry.space_group_name_H-M   'P 1'
#
loop_
_entity.id
_entity.type
_entity.pdbx_description
1 polymer ?
#
loop_
_entity_poly.entity_id
_entity_poly.type
_entity_poly.pdbx_seq_one_letter_code
_entity_poly.pdbx_strand_id
1 'polypeptide(L)'
;RNPDLELAKRIWEGSCRICRLFGSPWLASRLKISDLLPLDEPMTQVRDGVAINRDKETVEHKFDFEVVPPGARFKLEMVAENLDETERGLLSLMLNEMREGNVQIGGFKGRGLGWITLEEISIRFLNYTDKKAARRYLLEGEMEEIEEERMREWIGMLLEDMEVLDA
;
A
#
# COMPACT_ATOMS: atom_id res chain seq x y z
N ARG A 1 -21.03 -0.71 -31.77
CA ARG A 1 -19.80 -0.55 -30.94
C ARG A 1 -20.23 0.09 -29.63
N ASN A 2 -19.77 -0.43 -28.49
CA ASN A 2 -20.10 0.15 -27.18
C ASN A 2 -19.10 1.29 -26.88
N PRO A 3 -19.52 2.56 -26.90
CA PRO A 3 -18.62 3.71 -26.71
C PRO A 3 -17.97 3.74 -25.32
N ASP A 4 -18.67 3.26 -24.29
CA ASP A 4 -18.15 3.22 -22.92
C ASP A 4 -17.00 2.22 -22.79
N LEU A 5 -17.13 1.07 -23.46
CA LEU A 5 -16.06 0.06 -23.51
C LEU A 5 -14.81 0.60 -24.20
N GLU A 6 -14.98 1.39 -25.26
CA GLU A 6 -13.86 2.00 -25.97
C GLU A 6 -13.15 3.05 -25.11
N LEU A 7 -13.93 3.89 -24.40
CA LEU A 7 -13.37 4.86 -23.46
C LEU A 7 -12.61 4.16 -22.32
N ALA A 8 -13.19 3.10 -21.74
CA ALA A 8 -12.55 2.33 -20.67
C ALA A 8 -11.22 1.71 -21.12
N LYS A 9 -11.15 1.17 -22.34
CA LYS A 9 -9.91 0.65 -22.91
C LYS A 9 -8.85 1.73 -23.05
N ARG A 10 -9.21 2.88 -23.61
CA ARG A 10 -8.28 4.02 -23.75
C ARG A 10 -7.76 4.51 -22.40
N ILE A 11 -8.63 4.58 -21.39
CA ILE A 11 -8.24 4.93 -20.02
C ILE A 11 -7.26 3.89 -19.46
N TRP A 12 -7.57 2.60 -19.62
CA TRP A 12 -6.73 1.50 -19.14
C TRP A 12 -5.35 1.50 -19.80
N GLU A 13 -5.30 1.57 -21.13
CA GLU A 13 -4.08 1.61 -21.94
C GLU A 13 -3.22 2.85 -21.62
N GLY A 14 -3.87 4.00 -21.38
CA GLY A 14 -3.19 5.24 -20.99
C GLY A 14 -2.82 5.36 -19.51
N SER A 15 -3.22 4.41 -18.66
CA SER A 15 -2.90 4.43 -17.22
C SER A 15 -1.65 3.63 -16.91
N CYS A 16 -0.71 4.23 -16.17
CA CYS A 16 0.49 3.54 -15.70
C CYS A 16 0.13 2.46 -14.65
N ARG A 17 1.07 1.54 -14.37
CA ARG A 17 0.89 0.43 -13.43
C ARG A 17 0.46 0.90 -12.02
N ILE A 18 1.02 2.02 -11.55
CA ILE A 18 0.64 2.63 -10.26
C ILE A 18 -0.84 3.03 -10.27
N CYS A 19 -1.30 3.74 -11.31
CA CYS A 19 -2.71 4.13 -11.44
C CYS A 19 -3.65 2.92 -11.55
N ARG A 20 -3.22 1.82 -12.19
CA ARG A 20 -4.04 0.60 -12.30
C ARG A 20 -4.21 -0.10 -10.95
N LEU A 21 -3.16 -0.15 -10.13
CA LEU A 21 -3.21 -0.76 -8.81
C LEU A 21 -3.92 0.14 -7.78
N PHE A 22 -3.44 1.38 -7.62
CA PHE A 22 -3.87 2.32 -6.57
C PHE A 22 -5.02 3.24 -6.98
N GLY A 23 -5.41 3.24 -8.25
CA GLY A 23 -6.47 4.08 -8.79
C GLY A 23 -6.01 5.48 -9.21
N SER A 24 -6.91 6.19 -9.86
CA SER A 24 -6.77 7.59 -10.28
C SER A 24 -8.18 8.23 -10.36
N PRO A 25 -8.30 9.56 -10.57
CA PRO A 25 -9.61 10.21 -10.72
C PRO A 25 -10.50 9.66 -11.86
N TRP A 26 -9.91 8.90 -12.79
CA TRP A 26 -10.59 8.33 -13.96
C TRP A 26 -10.53 6.80 -14.01
N LEU A 27 -9.85 6.13 -13.07
CA LEU A 27 -9.72 4.68 -13.01
C LEU A 27 -9.87 4.19 -11.56
N ALA A 28 -10.82 3.30 -11.31
CA ALA A 28 -11.00 2.70 -10.00
C ALA A 28 -9.78 1.84 -9.62
N SER A 29 -9.38 1.89 -8.34
CA SER A 29 -8.29 1.06 -7.84
C SER A 29 -8.68 -0.42 -7.83
N ARG A 30 -7.67 -1.28 -7.98
CA ARG A 30 -7.79 -2.73 -7.74
C ARG A 30 -7.39 -3.13 -6.33
N LEU A 31 -6.69 -2.25 -5.62
CA LEU A 31 -6.36 -2.38 -4.20
C LEU A 31 -7.35 -1.56 -3.35
N LYS A 32 -7.93 -2.22 -2.35
CA LYS A 32 -8.74 -1.62 -1.29
C LYS A 32 -7.99 -1.77 0.02
N ILE A 33 -7.95 -0.70 0.80
CA ILE A 33 -7.30 -0.65 2.11
C ILE A 33 -8.36 -0.17 3.10
N SER A 34 -8.64 -0.96 4.13
CA SER A 34 -9.57 -0.59 5.20
C SER A 34 -8.94 0.47 6.10
N ASP A 35 -9.76 1.19 6.87
CA ASP A 35 -9.25 2.05 7.94
C ASP A 35 -8.45 1.22 8.95
N LEU A 36 -7.29 1.74 9.34
CA LEU A 36 -6.40 1.10 10.29
C LEU A 36 -6.89 1.36 11.72
N LEU A 37 -7.59 0.39 12.31
CA LEU A 37 -8.06 0.48 13.68
C LEU A 37 -6.94 0.10 14.67
N PRO A 38 -6.79 0.82 15.80
CA PRO A 38 -5.76 0.49 16.77
C PRO A 38 -6.07 -0.86 17.44
N LEU A 39 -5.04 -1.67 17.71
CA LEU A 39 -5.19 -2.96 18.39
C LEU A 39 -5.36 -2.81 19.90
N ASP A 40 -4.78 -1.75 20.46
CA ASP A 40 -4.86 -1.34 21.85
C ASP A 40 -5.47 0.07 21.95
N GLU A 41 -5.75 0.54 23.17
CA GLU A 41 -6.21 1.92 23.34
C GLU A 41 -5.13 2.91 22.86
N PRO A 42 -5.43 3.76 21.85
CA PRO A 42 -4.41 4.61 21.25
C PRO A 42 -4.00 5.69 22.24
N MET A 43 -2.76 5.61 22.72
CA MET A 43 -2.16 6.72 23.46
C MET A 43 -1.64 7.75 22.47
N THR A 44 -1.86 9.02 22.77
CA THR A 44 -1.28 10.13 22.02
C THR A 44 -0.31 10.93 22.88
N GLN A 45 0.62 11.61 22.23
CA GLN A 45 1.57 12.52 22.87
C GLN A 45 1.47 13.88 22.19
N VAL A 46 1.34 14.94 22.99
CA VAL A 46 1.51 16.31 22.50
C VAL A 46 3.00 16.65 22.48
N ARG A 47 3.48 17.19 21.36
CA ARG A 47 4.85 17.67 21.17
C ARG A 47 4.86 19.14 20.79
N ASP A 48 5.84 19.86 21.32
CA ASP A 48 6.04 21.28 21.05
C ASP A 48 6.85 21.49 19.76
N GLY A 49 6.45 22.48 18.97
CA GLY A 49 7.13 22.94 17.78
C GLY A 49 7.34 24.45 17.82
N VAL A 50 8.47 24.92 17.26
CA VAL A 50 8.76 26.34 17.07
C VAL A 50 9.08 26.62 15.61
N ALA A 51 8.46 27.67 15.07
CA ALA A 51 8.86 28.30 13.83
C ALA A 51 9.89 29.39 14.15
N ILE A 52 11.08 29.29 13.57
CA ILE A 52 12.17 30.24 13.76
C ILE A 52 12.23 31.17 12.55
N ASN A 53 12.11 32.47 12.77
CA ASN A 53 12.38 33.48 11.77
C ASN A 53 13.91 33.58 11.60
N ARG A 54 14.42 33.16 10.44
CA ARG A 54 15.87 33.10 10.19
C ARG A 54 16.51 34.48 10.07
N ASP A 55 15.77 35.49 9.60
CA ASP A 55 16.30 36.84 9.39
C ASP A 55 16.37 37.63 10.70
N LYS A 56 15.40 37.40 11.59
CA LYS A 56 15.31 38.09 12.89
C LYS A 56 15.90 37.28 14.04
N GLU A 57 16.40 36.07 13.78
CA GLU A 57 16.91 35.12 14.78
C GLU A 57 15.97 34.94 16.00
N THR A 58 14.66 34.99 15.76
CA THR A 58 13.62 34.97 16.81
C THR A 58 12.60 33.88 16.56
N VAL A 59 11.87 33.51 17.62
CA VAL A 59 10.70 32.64 17.49
C VAL A 59 9.59 33.46 16.82
N GLU A 60 9.10 32.96 15.69
CA GLU A 60 7.97 33.55 14.98
C GLU A 60 6.66 33.02 15.54
N HIS A 61 6.55 31.70 15.70
CA HIS A 61 5.38 31.03 16.24
C HIS A 61 5.77 29.81 17.08
N LYS A 62 5.07 29.60 18.20
CA LYS A 62 5.02 28.33 18.91
C LYS A 62 3.73 27.62 18.54
N PHE A 63 3.79 26.31 18.32
CA PHE A 63 2.63 25.48 18.07
C PHE A 63 2.84 24.10 18.69
N ASP A 64 1.75 23.45 19.06
CA ASP A 64 1.78 22.09 19.58
C ASP A 64 1.11 21.17 18.56
N PHE A 65 1.57 19.93 18.47
CA PHE A 65 0.98 18.93 17.59
C PHE A 65 0.93 17.57 18.28
N GLU A 66 -0.11 16.82 17.99
CA GLU A 66 -0.34 15.50 18.58
C GLU A 66 0.26 14.41 17.68
N VAL A 67 0.92 13.43 18.30
CA VAL A 67 1.52 12.29 17.63
C VAL A 67 1.10 10.99 18.31
N VAL A 68 1.03 9.93 17.51
CA VAL A 68 1.01 8.57 18.04
C VAL A 68 2.45 8.17 18.38
N PRO A 69 2.76 7.75 19.62
CA PRO A 69 4.11 7.37 20.01
C PRO A 69 4.53 6.04 19.35
N PRO A 70 5.85 5.77 19.23
CA PRO A 70 6.35 4.48 18.77
C PRO A 70 5.81 3.31 19.61
N GLY A 71 5.56 2.18 18.96
CA GLY A 71 5.02 0.97 19.60
C GLY A 71 3.50 0.85 19.53
N ALA A 72 2.78 1.89 19.10
CA ALA A 72 1.35 1.76 18.80
C ALA A 72 1.14 0.83 17.59
N ARG A 73 0.21 -0.11 17.71
CA ARG A 73 -0.09 -1.12 16.68
C ARG A 73 -1.49 -0.90 16.12
N PHE A 74 -1.63 -1.06 14.81
CA PHE A 74 -2.88 -0.92 14.10
C PHE A 74 -3.12 -2.12 13.20
N LYS A 75 -4.38 -2.53 13.07
CA LYS A 75 -4.78 -3.61 12.17
C LYS A 75 -4.80 -3.09 10.74
N LEU A 76 -3.99 -3.68 9.87
CA LEU A 76 -4.04 -3.44 8.44
C LEU A 76 -4.82 -4.56 7.74
N GLU A 77 -5.84 -4.19 6.97
CA GLU A 77 -6.55 -5.12 6.09
C GLU A 77 -6.56 -4.55 4.67
N MET A 78 -6.13 -5.38 3.72
CA MET A 78 -6.06 -5.05 2.30
C MET A 78 -6.75 -6.13 1.48
N VAL A 79 -7.45 -5.72 0.42
CA VAL A 79 -8.04 -6.63 -0.57
C VAL A 79 -7.63 -6.16 -1.96
N ALA A 80 -6.98 -7.04 -2.72
CA ALA A 80 -6.59 -6.77 -4.09
C ALA A 80 -7.32 -7.72 -5.06
N GLU A 81 -7.93 -7.17 -6.11
CA GLU A 81 -8.79 -7.92 -7.02
C GLU A 81 -8.26 -7.88 -8.45
N ASN A 82 -8.22 -9.04 -9.11
CA ASN A 82 -7.86 -9.18 -10.54
C ASN A 82 -6.49 -8.59 -10.92
N LEU A 83 -5.51 -8.70 -10.02
CA LEU A 83 -4.15 -8.28 -10.32
C LEU A 83 -3.49 -9.19 -11.36
N ASP A 84 -2.69 -8.63 -12.26
CA ASP A 84 -1.72 -9.41 -13.04
C ASP A 84 -0.43 -9.70 -12.24
N GLU A 85 0.53 -10.41 -12.83
CA GLU A 85 1.80 -10.77 -12.17
C GLU A 85 2.64 -9.55 -11.79
N THR A 86 2.65 -8.54 -12.65
CA THR A 86 3.44 -7.32 -12.46
C THR A 86 2.81 -6.42 -11.39
N GLU A 87 1.48 -6.33 -11.37
CA GLU A 87 0.72 -5.63 -10.34
C GLU A 87 0.88 -6.32 -8.97
N ARG A 88 0.93 -7.66 -8.93
CA ARG A 88 1.27 -8.41 -7.71
C ARG A 88 2.71 -8.14 -7.27
N GLY A 89 3.65 -8.03 -8.20
CA GLY A 89 5.02 -7.65 -7.91
C GLY A 89 5.10 -6.26 -7.28
N LEU A 90 4.35 -5.29 -7.82
CA LEU A 90 4.33 -3.92 -7.29
C LEU A 90 3.74 -3.86 -5.87
N LEU A 91 2.64 -4.60 -5.63
CA LEU A 91 2.07 -4.73 -4.29
C LEU A 91 3.06 -5.41 -3.33
N SER A 92 3.73 -6.48 -3.78
CA SER A 92 4.71 -7.21 -2.98
C SER A 92 5.92 -6.37 -2.61
N LEU A 93 6.41 -5.54 -3.55
CA LEU A 93 7.47 -4.57 -3.31
C LEU A 93 7.06 -3.57 -2.22
N MET A 94 5.86 -2.98 -2.34
CA MET A 94 5.34 -2.06 -1.32
C MET A 94 5.25 -2.71 0.06
N LEU A 95 4.70 -3.93 0.15
CA LEU A 95 4.60 -4.68 1.41
C LEU A 95 5.98 -4.97 2.01
N ASN A 96 6.96 -5.30 1.16
CA ASN A 96 8.34 -5.52 1.60
C ASN A 96 8.98 -4.22 2.14
N GLU A 97 8.85 -3.09 1.45
CA GLU A 97 9.37 -1.80 1.95
C GLU A 97 8.73 -1.37 3.27
N MET A 98 7.43 -1.64 3.45
CA MET A 98 6.74 -1.40 4.72
C MET A 98 7.26 -2.32 5.83
N ARG A 99 7.58 -3.58 5.51
CA ARG A 99 8.15 -4.54 6.47
C ARG A 99 9.58 -4.18 6.88
N GLU A 100 10.40 -3.71 5.95
CA GLU A 100 11.78 -3.28 6.23
C GLU A 100 11.85 -1.94 6.98
N GLY A 101 10.71 -1.27 7.19
CA GLY A 101 10.66 0.02 7.89
C GLY A 101 11.10 1.21 7.03
N ASN A 102 11.10 1.06 5.70
CA ASN A 102 11.57 2.08 4.76
C ASN A 102 10.49 3.12 4.40
N VAL A 103 9.28 2.99 4.93
CA VAL A 103 8.12 3.82 4.57
C VAL A 103 7.75 4.77 5.70
N GLN A 104 7.52 6.04 5.34
CA GLN A 104 6.93 7.05 6.22
C GLN A 104 5.51 7.41 5.79
N ILE A 105 4.57 7.50 6.73
CA ILE A 105 3.20 7.97 6.53
C ILE A 105 2.92 9.28 7.27
N GLY A 106 1.90 10.02 6.84
CA GLY A 106 1.46 11.25 7.51
C GLY A 106 2.38 12.48 7.31
N GLY A 107 2.27 13.45 8.22
CA GLY A 107 3.00 14.73 8.19
C GLY A 107 4.34 14.69 8.91
N PHE A 108 5.10 15.79 8.84
CA PHE A 108 6.39 15.97 9.54
C PHE A 108 7.47 14.91 9.26
N LYS A 109 7.41 14.24 8.11
CA LYS A 109 8.38 13.22 7.66
C LYS A 109 9.84 13.70 7.74
N GLY A 110 10.10 14.93 7.28
CA GLY A 110 11.43 15.56 7.35
C GLY A 110 11.93 15.90 8.75
N ARG A 111 11.11 15.66 9.79
CA ARG A 111 11.49 15.79 11.20
C ARG A 111 11.56 14.44 11.93
N GLY A 112 11.61 13.35 11.16
CA GLY A 112 11.77 11.99 11.69
C GLY A 112 10.47 11.33 12.15
N LEU A 113 9.30 11.86 11.79
CA LEU A 113 8.00 11.26 12.13
C LEU A 113 7.45 10.35 11.03
N GLY A 114 6.52 9.48 11.41
CA GLY A 114 5.72 8.69 10.48
C GLY A 114 6.33 7.36 10.03
N TRP A 115 7.48 6.96 10.56
CA TRP A 115 8.06 5.64 10.29
C TRP A 115 7.13 4.52 10.79
N ILE A 116 6.92 3.52 9.94
CA ILE A 116 6.09 2.35 10.25
C ILE A 116 6.83 1.08 9.88
N THR A 117 6.47 -0.02 10.55
CA THR A 117 6.93 -1.37 10.22
C THR A 117 5.71 -2.27 10.11
N LEU A 118 5.63 -3.06 9.04
CA LEU A 118 4.61 -4.10 8.90
C LEU A 118 5.07 -5.36 9.65
N GLU A 119 4.24 -5.83 10.57
CA GLU A 119 4.48 -7.03 11.38
C GLU A 119 3.39 -8.07 11.12
N GLU A 120 3.67 -9.35 11.39
CA GLU A 120 2.67 -10.44 11.40
C GLU A 120 1.81 -10.51 10.12
N ILE A 121 2.47 -10.48 8.95
CA ILE A 121 1.78 -10.53 7.67
C ILE A 121 1.25 -11.95 7.35
N SER A 122 -0.02 -12.05 6.98
CA SER A 122 -0.60 -13.24 6.34
C SER A 122 -1.27 -12.83 5.05
N ILE A 123 -0.84 -13.44 3.95
CA ILE A 123 -1.39 -13.17 2.61
C ILE A 123 -2.12 -14.42 2.16
N ARG A 124 -3.38 -14.24 1.78
CA ARG A 124 -4.21 -15.31 1.22
C ARG A 124 -4.57 -14.97 -0.22
N PHE A 125 -4.41 -15.95 -1.10
CA PHE A 125 -4.61 -15.81 -2.53
C PHE A 125 -5.63 -16.81 -3.05
N LEU A 126 -6.41 -16.37 -4.03
CA LEU A 126 -7.39 -17.19 -4.71
C LEU A 126 -7.31 -16.94 -6.21
N ASN A 127 -6.86 -17.96 -6.94
CA ASN A 127 -6.98 -17.98 -8.39
C ASN A 127 -8.36 -18.53 -8.79
N TYR A 128 -9.30 -17.65 -9.12
CA TYR A 128 -10.64 -18.02 -9.57
C TYR A 128 -10.67 -18.81 -10.89
N THR A 129 -9.59 -18.80 -11.68
CA THR A 129 -9.50 -19.60 -12.91
C THR A 129 -9.24 -21.08 -12.63
N ASP A 130 -8.67 -21.41 -11.46
CA ASP A 130 -8.58 -22.78 -10.98
C ASP A 130 -9.92 -23.19 -10.34
N LYS A 131 -10.69 -24.00 -11.07
CA LYS A 131 -11.99 -24.51 -10.63
C LYS A 131 -11.91 -25.27 -9.31
N LYS A 132 -10.79 -25.95 -9.00
CA LYS A 132 -10.62 -26.66 -7.73
C LYS A 132 -10.43 -25.69 -6.58
N ALA A 133 -9.57 -24.68 -6.75
CA ALA A 133 -9.38 -23.62 -5.76
C ALA A 133 -10.67 -22.83 -5.51
N ALA A 134 -11.37 -22.43 -6.58
CA ALA A 134 -12.65 -21.74 -6.49
C ALA A 134 -13.70 -22.58 -5.74
N ARG A 135 -13.77 -23.90 -6.01
CA ARG A 135 -14.69 -24.80 -5.30
C ARG A 135 -14.38 -24.89 -3.80
N ARG A 136 -13.11 -25.06 -3.41
CA ARG A 136 -12.71 -25.10 -1.99
C ARG A 136 -13.08 -23.80 -1.29
N TYR A 137 -12.74 -22.65 -1.88
CA TYR A 137 -13.11 -21.37 -1.31
C TYR A 137 -14.62 -21.20 -1.11
N LEU A 138 -15.43 -21.51 -2.14
CA LEU A 138 -16.89 -21.31 -2.06
C LEU A 138 -17.60 -22.26 -1.08
N LEU A 139 -17.05 -23.45 -0.85
CA LEU A 139 -17.67 -24.44 0.04
C LEU A 139 -17.09 -24.43 1.47
N GLU A 140 -15.79 -24.17 1.60
CA GLU A 140 -15.02 -24.36 2.83
C GLU A 140 -14.38 -23.04 3.32
N GLY A 141 -14.37 -21.97 2.51
CA GLY A 141 -13.74 -20.70 2.84
C GLY A 141 -12.21 -20.68 2.73
N GLU A 142 -11.63 -21.75 2.19
CA GLU A 142 -10.18 -21.95 2.12
C GLU A 142 -9.53 -21.16 0.97
N MET A 143 -8.41 -20.53 1.26
CA MET A 143 -7.54 -19.84 0.29
C MET A 143 -6.11 -20.32 0.46
N GLU A 144 -5.32 -20.22 -0.60
CA GLU A 144 -3.89 -20.52 -0.56
C GLU A 144 -3.17 -19.46 0.28
N GLU A 145 -2.35 -19.88 1.24
CA GLU A 145 -1.45 -18.98 1.95
C GLU A 145 -0.19 -18.75 1.11
N ILE A 146 0.19 -17.48 0.98
CA ILE A 146 1.31 -17.06 0.16
C ILE A 146 2.55 -16.86 1.03
N GLU A 147 3.56 -17.68 0.76
CA GLU A 147 4.87 -17.59 1.38
C GLU A 147 5.71 -16.45 0.79
N GLU A 148 6.74 -16.01 1.53
CA GLU A 148 7.63 -14.94 1.10
C GLU A 148 8.33 -15.22 -0.24
N GLU A 149 8.67 -16.48 -0.50
CA GLU A 149 9.34 -16.88 -1.75
C GLU A 149 8.48 -16.50 -2.96
N ARG A 150 7.17 -16.74 -2.89
CA ARG A 150 6.23 -16.41 -3.95
C ARG A 150 6.08 -14.90 -4.15
N MET A 151 6.15 -14.10 -3.08
CA MET A 151 6.21 -12.64 -3.19
C MET A 151 7.47 -12.19 -3.94
N ARG A 152 8.63 -12.80 -3.64
CA ARG A 152 9.90 -12.47 -4.30
C ARG A 152 9.87 -12.84 -5.78
N GLU A 153 9.25 -13.95 -6.15
CA GLU A 153 9.02 -14.31 -7.56
C GLU A 153 8.22 -13.23 -8.29
N TRP A 154 7.13 -12.73 -7.70
CA TRP A 154 6.35 -11.65 -8.31
C TRP A 154 7.14 -10.34 -8.44
N ILE A 155 7.99 -10.02 -7.45
CA ILE A 155 8.90 -8.87 -7.55
C ILE A 155 9.89 -9.07 -8.71
N GLY A 156 10.47 -10.27 -8.86
CA GLY A 156 11.35 -10.60 -9.98
C GLY A 156 10.67 -10.38 -11.34
N MET A 157 9.45 -10.89 -11.50
CA MET A 157 8.65 -10.69 -12.72
C MET A 157 8.37 -9.21 -13.01
N LEU A 158 8.11 -8.39 -11.98
CA LEU A 158 7.95 -6.94 -12.14
C LEU A 158 9.24 -6.29 -12.65
N LEU A 159 10.39 -6.65 -12.07
CA LEU A 159 11.68 -6.04 -12.42
C LEU A 159 12.10 -6.41 -13.86
N GLU A 160 11.94 -7.67 -14.26
CA GLU A 160 12.19 -8.11 -15.64
C GLU A 160 11.32 -7.32 -16.65
N ASP A 161 10.04 -7.16 -16.33
CA ASP A 161 9.09 -6.40 -17.15
C ASP A 161 9.32 -4.87 -17.10
N MET A 162 10.13 -4.36 -16.18
CA MET A 162 10.62 -2.97 -16.19
C MET A 162 11.88 -2.82 -17.03
N GLU A 163 12.83 -3.77 -16.93
CA GLU A 163 14.05 -3.77 -17.74
C GLU A 163 13.75 -3.87 -19.24
N VAL A 164 12.71 -4.63 -19.63
CA VAL A 164 12.24 -4.72 -21.02
C VAL A 164 11.65 -3.40 -21.55
N LEU A 165 11.17 -2.50 -20.67
CA LEU A 165 10.65 -1.20 -21.09
C LEU A 165 11.74 -0.13 -21.29
N ASP A 166 12.92 -0.34 -20.70
CA ASP A 166 14.07 0.56 -20.82
C ASP A 166 15.01 0.19 -21.98
N ALA A 167 14.73 -0.91 -22.70
CA ALA A 167 15.48 -1.43 -23.85
C ALA A 167 14.78 -1.14 -25.20
#